data_AF-A0A150IK40-F1
#
_entry.id   AF-A0A150IK40-F1
#
_cell.length_a   1.000
_cell.length_b   1.000
_cell.length_c   1.000
_cell.angle_alpha   90.00
_cell.angle_beta   90.00
_cell.angle_gamma   90.00
#
_symmetry.space_group_name_H-M   'P 1'
#
loop_
_entity.id
_entity.type
_entity.pdbx_description
1 polymer ?
#
loop_
_entity_poly.entity_id
_entity_poly.type
_entity_poly.pdbx_seq_one_letter_code
_entity_poly.pdbx_strand_id
1 'polypeptide(L)' 'MRLNEMNSFVSAIVLALSYFVFSMFINFFLLKNNNYKIPIIGAITFSIAYLAMQKILRYRIENKIKK' A
#
# COMPACT_ATOMS: atom_id res chain seq x y z
N MET A 1 -2.47 23.22 0.46
CA MET A 1 -3.47 22.17 0.16
C MET A 1 -3.52 21.22 1.34
N ARG A 2 -4.67 21.09 2.02
CA ARG A 2 -4.84 20.17 3.15
C ARG A 2 -4.59 18.74 2.66
N LEU A 3 -3.79 17.96 3.39
CA LEU A 3 -3.58 16.50 3.22
C LEU A 3 -4.87 15.65 3.27
N ASN A 4 -6.05 16.28 3.31
CA ASN A 4 -7.34 15.70 3.67
C ASN A 4 -8.23 15.35 2.47
N GLU A 5 -7.74 15.54 1.23
CA GLU A 5 -8.53 15.30 0.01
C GLU A 5 -7.82 14.43 -1.03
N MET A 6 -6.66 13.85 -0.72
CA MET A 6 -6.14 12.78 -1.56
C MET A 6 -7.04 11.56 -1.37
N ASN A 7 -7.77 11.22 -2.43
CA ASN A 7 -8.69 10.09 -2.42
C ASN A 7 -7.91 8.84 -1.96
N SER A 8 -8.37 8.22 -0.87
CA SER A 8 -7.71 7.07 -0.25
C SER A 8 -7.38 5.98 -1.27
N PHE A 9 -8.27 5.81 -2.25
CA PHE A 9 -8.11 4.90 -3.37
C PHE A 9 -6.91 5.23 -4.26
N VAL A 10 -6.73 6.52 -4.61
CA VAL A 10 -5.58 6.98 -5.40
C VAL A 10 -4.28 6.77 -4.62
N SER A 11 -4.29 7.07 -3.31
CA SER A 11 -3.11 6.80 -2.48
C SER A 11 -2.78 5.31 -2.40
N ALA A 12 -3.78 4.44 -2.33
CA ALA A 12 -3.58 3.00 -2.36
C ALA A 12 -2.98 2.53 -3.70
N ILE A 13 -3.47 3.04 -4.84
CA ILE A 13 -2.93 2.72 -6.17
C ILE A 13 -1.47 3.18 -6.31
N VAL A 14 -1.16 4.40 -5.88
CA VAL A 14 0.21 4.93 -5.93
C VAL A 14 1.15 4.09 -5.07
N LEU A 15 0.73 3.71 -3.85
CA LEU A 15 1.51 2.81 -2.99
C LEU A 15 1.67 1.41 -3.62
N ALA A 16 0.63 0.87 -4.24
CA ALA A 16 0.67 -0.43 -4.92
C ALA A 16 1.72 -0.44 -6.04
N LEU A 17 1.71 0.60 -6.89
CA LEU A 17 2.66 0.78 -7.98
C LEU A 17 4.09 0.96 -7.45
N SER A 18 4.25 1.76 -6.41
CA SER A 18 5.56 1.99 -5.77
C SER A 18 6.14 0.68 -5.22
N TYR A 19 5.31 -0.10 -4.51
CA TYR A 19 5.70 -1.39 -3.96
C TYR A 19 6.00 -2.40 -5.07
N PHE A 20 5.20 -2.41 -6.14
CA PHE A 20 5.41 -3.28 -7.29
C PHE A 20 6.76 -3.04 -7.96
N VAL A 21 7.10 -1.78 -8.26
CA VAL A 21 8.40 -1.41 -8.86
C VAL A 21 9.54 -1.82 -7.94
N PHE A 22 9.44 -1.52 -6.64
CA PHE A 22 10.46 -1.89 -5.66
C PHE A 22 10.63 -3.42 -5.53
N SER A 23 9.53 -4.16 -5.44
CA SER A 23 9.55 -5.62 -5.30
C SER A 23 10.04 -6.32 -6.58
N MET A 24 9.72 -5.79 -7.75
CA MET A 24 10.26 -6.27 -9.02
C MET A 24 11.77 -6.01 -9.08
N PHE A 25 12.23 -4.82 -8.67
CA PHE A 25 13.65 -4.49 -8.63
C PHE A 25 14.43 -5.44 -7.71
N ILE A 26 13.90 -5.73 -6.51
CA ILE A 26 14.49 -6.71 -5.59
C ILE A 26 14.48 -8.12 -6.19
N ASN A 27 13.35 -8.59 -6.73
CA ASN A 27 13.30 -9.94 -7.30
C ASN A 27 14.27 -10.12 -8.46
N PHE A 28 14.39 -9.10 -9.33
CA PHE A 28 15.27 -9.15 -10.49
C PHE A 28 16.75 -9.04 -10.11
N PHE A 29 17.13 -8.05 -9.28
CA PHE A 29 18.54 -7.79 -8.95
C PHE A 29 19.08 -8.70 -7.84
N LEU A 30 18.34 -8.89 -6.75
CA LEU A 30 18.81 -9.65 -5.58
C LEU A 30 18.57 -11.15 -5.73
N LEU A 31 17.37 -11.53 -6.16
CA LEU A 31 16.97 -12.93 -6.21
C LEU A 31 17.25 -13.58 -7.58
N LYS A 32 17.67 -12.80 -8.59
CA LYS A 32 17.82 -13.24 -10.00
C LYS A 32 16.59 -14.02 -10.51
N ASN A 33 15.44 -13.70 -9.95
CA ASN A 33 14.20 -14.42 -10.19
C ASN A 33 13.32 -13.58 -11.10
N ASN A 34 13.16 -14.01 -12.35
CA ASN A 34 12.34 -13.31 -13.34
C ASN A 34 10.84 -13.54 -13.16
N ASN A 35 10.43 -14.24 -12.10
CA ASN A 35 9.04 -14.61 -11.92
C ASN A 35 8.23 -13.43 -11.34
N TYR A 36 7.57 -12.70 -12.24
CA TYR A 36 6.72 -11.54 -11.94
C TYR A 36 5.48 -11.86 -11.10
N LYS A 37 5.13 -13.14 -10.92
CA LYS A 37 4.00 -13.56 -10.08
C LYS A 37 4.15 -13.11 -8.62
N ILE A 38 5.37 -13.19 -8.07
CA ILE A 38 5.64 -12.86 -6.66
C ILE A 38 5.45 -11.35 -6.39
N PRO A 39 6.06 -10.42 -7.17
CA PRO A 39 5.80 -8.99 -7.04
C PRO A 39 4.32 -8.59 -7.19
N ILE A 40 3.59 -9.23 -8.11
CA ILE A 40 2.16 -8.95 -8.34
C ILE A 40 1.33 -9.32 -7.10
N ILE A 41 1.53 -10.54 -6.57
CA ILE A 41 0.83 -10.99 -5.36
C ILE A 41 1.15 -10.07 -4.19
N GLY A 42 2.44 -9.72 -4.02
CA GLY A 42 2.87 -8.79 -2.97
C GLY A 42 2.23 -7.42 -3.07
N ALA A 43 2.13 -6.83 -4.26
CA ALA A 43 1.51 -5.53 -4.48
C ALA A 43 0.00 -5.52 -4.17
N ILE A 44 -0.70 -6.62 -4.49
CA ILE A 44 -2.12 -6.80 -4.16
C ILE A 44 -2.29 -6.90 -2.64
N THR A 45 -1.50 -7.76 -1.98
CA THR A 45 -1.54 -7.91 -0.51
C THR A 45 -1.24 -6.59 0.20
N PHE A 46 -0.25 -5.83 -0.29
CA PHE A 46 0.16 -4.56 0.29
C PHE A 46 -0.94 -3.48 0.16
N SER A 47 -1.63 -3.43 -0.98
CA SER A 47 -2.77 -2.53 -1.19
C SER A 47 -3.91 -2.80 -0.21
N ILE A 48 -4.25 -4.08 -0.02
CA ILE A 48 -5.32 -4.50 0.90
C ILE A 48 -4.92 -4.17 2.34
N ALA A 49 -3.68 -4.44 2.73
CA ALA A 49 -3.16 -4.12 4.06
C ALA A 49 -3.19 -2.61 4.32
N TYR A 50 -2.81 -1.78 3.34
CA TYR A 50 -2.85 -0.32 3.47
C TYR A 50 -4.27 0.19 3.71
N LEU A 51 -5.26 -0.27 2.92
CA LEU A 51 -6.66 0.12 3.10
C LEU A 51 -7.21 -0.33 4.46
N ALA A 52 -6.88 -1.54 4.91
CA ALA A 52 -7.27 -2.03 6.22
C ALA A 52 -6.66 -1.20 7.36
N MET A 53 -5.36 -0.93 7.28
CA MET A 53 -4.62 -0.11 8.25
C MET A 53 -5.20 1.31 8.32
N GLN A 54 -5.49 1.91 7.17
CA GLN A 54 -6.05 3.26 7.09
C GLN A 54 -7.45 3.32 7.72
N LYS A 55 -8.30 2.31 7.51
CA LYS A 55 -9.61 2.19 8.15
C LYS A 55 -9.50 2.06 9.68
N ILE A 56 -8.54 1.26 10.16
CA ILE A 56 -8.27 1.08 11.59
C ILE A 56 -7.77 2.38 12.23
N LEU A 57 -6.83 3.08 11.59
CA LEU A 57 -6.32 4.35 12.08
C LEU A 57 -7.43 5.40 12.16
N ARG A 58 -8.27 5.50 11.12
CA ARG A 58 -9.41 6.43 11.11
C ARG A 58 -10.38 6.14 12.25
N TYR A 59 -10.73 4.87 12.47
CA TYR A 59 -11.58 4.45 13.57
C TYR A 59 -10.97 4.77 14.95
N ARG A 60 -9.66 4.55 15.13
CA ARG A 60 -8.96 4.89 16.38
C ARG A 60 -8.90 6.39 16.63
N ILE A 61 -8.71 7.20 15.59
CA ILE A 61 -8.68 8.67 15.69
C ILE A 61 -10.07 9.19 16.05
N GLU A 62 -11.13 8.70 15.39
CA GLU A 62 -12.52 9.09 15.70
C GLU A 62 -12.93 8.71 17.14
N ASN A 63 -12.53 7.52 17.62
CA ASN A 63 -12.79 7.12 18.99
C ASN A 63 -11.95 7.89 20.04
N LYS A 64 -10.77 8.42 19.67
CA LYS A 64 -9.97 9.28 20.56
C LYS A 64 -10.50 10.70 20.66
N ILE A 65 -11.15 11.22 19.62
CA ILE A 65 -11.70 12.60 19.60
C ILE A 65 -13.07 12.66 20.30
N LYS A 66 -13.83 11.55 20.35
CA LYS A 66 -15.13 11.47 21.04
C LYS A 66 -15.03 11.23 22.57
N LYS A 67 -13.83 11.18 23.14
CA LYS A 67 -13.59 10.99 24.57
C LYS A 67 -13.09 12.28 25.18
#